data_AF-A0A8T7FP82-F1
#
_entry.id   AF-A0A8T7FP82-F1
#
_cell.length_a   1.000
_cell.length_b   1.000
_cell.length_c   1.000
_cell.angle_alpha   90.00
_cell.angle_beta   90.00
_cell.angle_gamma   90.00
#
_symmetry.space_group_name_H-M   'P 1'
#
loop_
_entity.id
_entity.type
_entity.pdbx_description
1 polymer ?
#
loop_
_entity_poly.entity_id
_entity_poly.type
_entity_poly.pdbx_seq_one_letter_code
_entity_poly.pdbx_strand_id
1 'polypeptide(L)'
;MLKARWFKVINDLFGNKTRTLLIVLSMSVGLFALGIILSARTILSEGLAESFAEINPSSGTVRTIELFDEDFLESVRSMKEIQDADARRNISARVQTKSGEWKNLTIFVVADYDNIRVNRVASESGAWPPPEHEILIERAALPVIEAQVGDMGPDQIPQRCRAQGPHRRGGIRSRPTARAN
;
A
#
# COMPACT_ATOMS: atom_id res chain seq x y z
N MET A 1 6.58 20.00 57.85
CA MET A 1 5.37 19.81 58.68
C MET A 1 4.20 20.44 57.96
N LEU A 2 3.22 19.66 57.48
CA LEU A 2 2.01 20.24 56.86
C LEU A 2 1.25 21.07 57.91
N LYS A 3 0.88 22.31 57.57
CA LYS A 3 0.08 23.18 58.45
C LYS A 3 -1.20 22.45 58.88
N ALA A 4 -1.57 22.53 60.15
CA ALA A 4 -2.75 21.86 60.73
C ALA A 4 -4.06 22.06 59.93
N ARG A 5 -4.17 23.18 59.21
CA ARG A 5 -5.28 23.47 58.31
C ARG A 5 -5.43 22.45 57.16
N TRP A 6 -4.34 21.96 56.59
CA TRP A 6 -4.35 20.94 55.53
C TRP A 6 -4.73 19.55 56.05
N PHE A 7 -4.32 19.22 57.26
CA PHE A 7 -4.66 17.94 57.89
C PHE A 7 -6.17 17.83 58.14
N LYS A 8 -6.82 18.94 58.53
CA LYS A 8 -8.28 19.01 58.68
C LYS A 8 -9.01 18.80 57.35
N VAL A 9 -8.56 19.44 56.27
CA VAL A 9 -9.17 19.30 54.93
C VAL A 9 -9.09 17.86 54.42
N ILE A 10 -7.92 17.21 54.54
CA ILE A 10 -7.76 15.81 54.13
C ILE A 10 -8.68 14.90 54.94
N ASN A 11 -8.75 15.10 56.27
CA ASN A 11 -9.62 14.31 57.13
C ASN A 11 -11.12 14.51 56.80
N ASP A 12 -11.54 15.72 56.44
CA ASP A 12 -12.91 16.01 55.97
C ASP A 12 -13.21 15.30 54.64
N LEU A 13 -12.25 15.22 53.70
CA LEU A 13 -12.39 14.44 52.46
C LEU A 13 -12.55 12.93 52.73
N PHE A 14 -11.83 12.40 53.72
CA PHE A 14 -11.93 11.00 54.15
C PHE A 14 -13.20 10.70 54.97
N GLY A 15 -13.90 11.73 55.46
CA GLY A 15 -15.17 11.60 56.18
C GLY A 15 -16.33 11.13 55.30
N ASN A 16 -16.34 11.49 54.01
CA ASN A 16 -17.36 11.09 53.02
C ASN A 16 -16.74 10.38 51.82
N LYS A 17 -16.15 9.20 52.07
CA LYS A 17 -15.35 8.44 51.10
C LYS A 17 -16.06 8.20 49.77
N THR A 18 -17.35 7.87 49.78
CA THR A 18 -18.11 7.57 48.55
C THR A 18 -18.25 8.80 47.64
N ARG A 19 -18.63 9.96 48.20
CA ARG A 19 -18.82 11.19 47.41
C ARG A 19 -17.49 11.68 46.84
N THR A 20 -16.45 11.70 47.66
CA THR A 20 -15.11 12.12 47.23
C THR A 20 -14.55 11.17 46.16
N LEU A 21 -14.74 9.86 46.32
CA LEU A 21 -14.27 8.86 45.35
C LEU A 21 -14.96 9.02 43.99
N LEU A 22 -16.28 9.22 43.97
CA LEU A 22 -17.03 9.41 42.71
C LEU A 22 -16.56 10.65 41.94
N ILE A 23 -16.28 11.75 42.64
CA ILE A 23 -15.77 12.98 42.02
C ILE A 23 -14.37 12.75 41.44
N VAL A 24 -13.45 12.17 42.22
CA VAL A 24 -12.09 11.88 41.76
C VAL A 24 -12.11 10.91 40.58
N LEU A 25 -12.94 9.87 40.62
CA LEU A 25 -13.06 8.92 39.53
C LEU A 25 -13.57 9.59 38.25
N SER A 26 -14.57 10.46 38.35
CA SER A 26 -15.09 11.22 37.21
C SER A 26 -14.02 12.14 36.60
N MET A 27 -13.26 12.87 37.43
CA MET A 27 -12.17 13.73 36.95
C MET A 27 -11.04 12.91 36.33
N SER A 28 -10.67 11.78 36.94
CA SER A 28 -9.64 10.87 36.44
C SER A 28 -9.99 10.29 35.08
N VAL A 29 -11.23 9.82 34.89
CA VAL A 29 -11.68 9.30 33.59
C VAL A 29 -11.64 10.40 32.52
N GLY A 30 -12.06 11.62 32.86
CA GLY A 30 -12.00 12.76 31.94
C GLY A 30 -10.57 13.11 31.51
N LEU A 31 -9.64 13.22 32.47
CA LEU A 31 -8.23 13.51 32.17
C LEU A 31 -7.54 12.36 31.44
N PHE A 32 -7.87 11.11 31.79
CA PHE A 32 -7.34 9.93 31.12
C PHE A 32 -7.78 9.86 29.65
N ALA A 33 -9.05 10.15 29.36
CA ALA A 33 -9.54 10.23 27.99
C ALA A 33 -8.81 11.29 27.17
N LEU A 34 -8.56 12.49 27.73
CA LEU A 34 -7.76 13.53 27.08
C LEU A 34 -6.33 13.05 26.79
N GLY A 35 -5.70 12.37 27.74
CA GLY A 35 -4.37 11.77 27.56
C GLY A 35 -4.35 10.76 26.41
N ILE A 36 -5.33 9.85 26.33
CA ILE A 36 -5.44 8.88 25.24
C ILE A 36 -5.60 9.59 23.89
N ILE A 37 -6.47 10.60 23.79
CA ILE A 37 -6.72 11.30 22.52
C ILE A 37 -5.44 11.97 22.01
N LEU A 38 -4.71 12.66 22.89
CA LEU A 38 -3.46 13.33 22.52
C LEU A 38 -2.38 12.32 22.12
N SER A 39 -2.21 11.24 22.87
CA SER A 39 -1.24 10.18 22.56
C SER A 39 -1.58 9.45 21.25
N ALA A 40 -2.85 9.12 21.03
CA ALA A 40 -3.31 8.46 19.82
C ALA A 40 -3.02 9.33 18.58
N ARG A 41 -3.23 10.66 18.68
CA ARG A 41 -2.90 11.57 17.59
C ARG A 41 -1.43 11.51 17.22
N THR A 42 -0.53 11.54 18.20
CA THR A 42 0.92 11.51 17.95
C THR A 42 1.33 10.18 17.32
N ILE A 43 0.94 9.05 17.91
CA ILE A 43 1.29 7.72 17.43
C ILE A 43 0.77 7.50 16.00
N LEU A 44 -0.47 7.89 15.72
CA LEU A 44 -1.05 7.75 14.38
C LEU A 44 -0.36 8.65 13.36
N SER A 45 -0.05 9.90 13.72
CA SER A 45 0.55 10.85 12.77
C SER A 45 1.98 10.46 12.41
N GLU A 46 2.77 10.06 13.41
CA GLU A 46 4.15 9.60 13.23
C GLU A 46 4.18 8.26 12.50
N GLY A 47 3.38 7.28 12.95
CA GLY A 47 3.32 5.96 12.32
C GLY A 47 2.87 6.03 10.86
N LEU A 48 1.88 6.86 10.53
CA LEU A 48 1.46 7.05 9.13
C LEU A 48 2.54 7.73 8.30
N ALA A 49 3.23 8.73 8.84
CA ALA A 49 4.31 9.41 8.13
C ALA A 49 5.49 8.47 7.85
N GLU A 50 5.88 7.65 8.83
CA GLU A 50 6.94 6.65 8.69
C GLU A 50 6.55 5.57 7.67
N SER A 51 5.38 4.94 7.82
CA SER A 51 4.91 3.91 6.88
C SER A 51 4.74 4.47 5.47
N PHE A 52 4.31 5.73 5.32
CA PHE A 52 4.18 6.37 4.02
C PHE A 52 5.55 6.71 3.41
N ALA A 53 6.55 7.09 4.21
CA ALA A 53 7.91 7.33 3.72
C ALA A 53 8.63 6.04 3.32
N GLU A 54 8.35 4.92 4.02
CA GLU A 54 8.97 3.61 3.76
C GLU A 54 8.67 3.09 2.34
N ILE A 55 7.49 3.39 1.80
CA ILE A 55 7.11 2.98 0.45
C ILE A 55 7.73 3.84 -0.67
N ASN A 56 8.53 4.86 -0.33
CA ASN A 56 9.04 5.87 -1.27
C ASN A 56 7.94 6.40 -2.21
N PRO A 57 7.00 7.20 -1.69
CA PRO A 57 5.77 7.53 -2.38
C PRO A 57 6.03 8.45 -3.58
N SER A 58 5.34 8.22 -4.70
CA SER A 58 5.45 9.10 -5.86
C SER A 58 4.93 10.50 -5.55
N SER A 59 5.71 11.54 -5.82
CA SER A 59 5.25 12.93 -5.73
C SER A 59 4.24 13.28 -6.84
N GLY A 60 4.26 12.54 -7.95
CA GLY A 60 3.34 12.74 -9.06
C GLY A 60 3.29 11.52 -9.99
N THR A 61 2.19 11.41 -10.72
CA THR A 61 1.97 10.34 -11.69
C THR A 61 1.66 10.97 -13.04
N VAL A 62 2.42 10.59 -14.06
CA VAL A 62 2.18 10.98 -15.45
C VAL A 62 1.59 9.78 -16.19
N ARG A 63 0.51 10.01 -16.94
CA ARG A 63 -0.14 8.96 -17.73
C ARG A 63 0.04 9.25 -19.21
N THR A 64 0.66 8.32 -19.92
CA THR A 64 0.79 8.36 -21.38
C THR A 64 -0.29 7.51 -22.03
N ILE A 65 -0.68 7.89 -23.24
CA ILE A 65 -1.59 7.10 -24.09
C ILE A 65 -0.79 6.07 -24.89
N GLU A 66 0.40 6.47 -25.34
CA GLU A 66 1.31 5.61 -26.09
C GLU A 66 2.13 4.72 -25.15
N LEU A 67 2.43 3.51 -25.65
CA LEU A 67 3.38 2.63 -24.98
C LEU A 67 4.78 3.20 -25.16
N PHE A 68 5.56 3.14 -24.09
CA PHE A 68 6.96 3.52 -24.08
C PHE A 68 7.80 2.33 -23.58
N ASP A 69 9.09 2.37 -23.91
CA ASP A 69 10.09 1.37 -23.55
C ASP A 69 10.90 1.80 -22.32
N GLU A 70 11.79 0.92 -21.87
CA GLU A 70 12.68 1.20 -20.75
C GLU A 70 13.63 2.37 -21.05
N ASP A 71 14.02 2.58 -22.31
CA ASP A 71 14.88 3.68 -22.75
C ASP A 71 14.26 5.05 -22.44
N PHE A 72 12.94 5.19 -22.64
CA PHE A 72 12.22 6.40 -22.23
C PHE A 72 12.23 6.58 -20.71
N LEU A 73 12.02 5.50 -19.95
CA LEU A 73 12.04 5.56 -18.49
C LEU A 73 13.43 5.93 -17.96
N GLU A 74 14.49 5.38 -18.53
CA GLU A 74 15.88 5.71 -18.18
C GLU A 74 16.20 7.17 -18.51
N SER A 75 15.70 7.69 -19.63
CA SER A 75 15.82 9.11 -19.98
C SER A 75 15.16 10.02 -18.92
N VAL A 76 13.96 9.66 -18.43
CA VAL A 76 13.28 10.39 -17.35
C VAL A 76 14.05 10.29 -16.04
N ARG A 77 14.57 9.12 -15.69
CA ARG A 77 15.41 8.90 -14.49
C ARG A 77 16.72 9.68 -14.53
N SER A 78 17.26 9.98 -15.72
CA SER A 78 18.51 10.74 -15.88
C SER A 78 18.35 12.25 -15.64
N MET A 79 17.12 12.76 -15.56
CA MET A 79 16.85 14.17 -15.29
C MET A 79 17.26 14.53 -13.86
N LYS A 80 17.98 15.64 -13.70
CA LYS A 80 18.55 16.06 -12.40
C LYS A 80 17.49 16.29 -11.32
N GLU A 81 16.29 16.69 -11.74
CA GLU A 81 15.14 16.97 -10.89
C GLU A 81 14.37 15.71 -10.45
N ILE A 82 14.68 14.54 -11.04
CA ILE A 82 14.01 13.28 -10.76
C ILE A 82 14.91 12.42 -9.87
N GLN A 83 14.42 12.11 -8.66
CA GLN A 83 15.13 11.22 -7.73
C GLN A 83 14.98 9.75 -8.16
N ASP A 84 13.73 9.29 -8.32
CA ASP A 84 13.39 7.96 -8.76
C ASP A 84 12.12 8.02 -9.62
N ALA A 85 12.02 7.12 -10.60
CA ALA A 85 10.83 6.96 -11.42
C ALA A 85 10.62 5.48 -11.73
N ASP A 86 9.38 5.03 -11.73
CA ASP A 86 8.99 3.69 -12.15
C ASP A 86 7.85 3.75 -13.15
N ALA A 87 7.90 2.84 -14.12
CA ALA A 87 6.83 2.63 -15.06
C ALA A 87 5.92 1.50 -14.59
N ARG A 88 4.61 1.73 -14.66
CA ARG A 88 3.60 0.70 -14.40
C ARG A 88 2.52 0.77 -15.45
N ARG A 89 2.04 -0.40 -15.85
CA ARG A 89 0.91 -0.51 -16.75
C ARG A 89 -0.34 -0.82 -15.94
N ASN A 90 -1.37 0.01 -16.11
CA ASN A 90 -2.64 -0.18 -15.44
C ASN A 90 -3.64 -0.78 -16.42
N ILE A 91 -4.20 -1.92 -16.07
CA ILE A 91 -5.21 -2.62 -16.86
C ILE A 91 -6.52 -2.60 -16.06
N SER A 92 -7.59 -2.10 -16.68
CA SER A 92 -8.93 -2.21 -16.09
C SER A 92 -9.53 -3.56 -16.47
N ALA A 93 -9.92 -4.34 -15.47
CA ALA A 93 -10.58 -5.63 -15.60
C ALA A 93 -11.90 -5.62 -14.81
N ARG A 94 -12.73 -6.64 -15.02
CA ARG A 94 -13.88 -6.91 -14.15
C ARG A 94 -13.75 -8.33 -13.62
N VAL A 95 -14.09 -8.51 -12.35
CA VAL A 95 -14.12 -9.81 -11.69
C VAL A 95 -15.54 -10.06 -11.20
N GLN A 96 -16.00 -11.29 -11.34
CA GLN A 96 -17.26 -11.73 -10.78
C GLN A 96 -17.03 -12.23 -9.35
N THR A 97 -17.80 -11.72 -8.39
CA THR A 97 -17.78 -12.19 -7.00
C THR A 97 -18.51 -13.53 -6.85
N LYS A 98 -18.36 -14.19 -5.70
CA LYS A 98 -19.12 -15.43 -5.39
C LYS A 98 -20.63 -15.18 -5.37
N SER A 99 -21.05 -13.98 -4.99
CA SER A 99 -22.44 -13.49 -5.09
C SER A 99 -22.94 -13.23 -6.53
N GLY A 100 -22.08 -13.35 -7.55
CA GLY A 100 -22.44 -13.16 -8.96
C GLY A 100 -22.37 -11.72 -9.45
N GLU A 101 -21.93 -10.78 -8.62
CA GLU A 101 -21.81 -9.36 -8.93
C GLU A 101 -20.51 -9.06 -9.71
N TRP A 102 -20.58 -8.21 -10.74
CA TRP A 102 -19.40 -7.79 -11.49
C TRP A 102 -18.76 -6.52 -10.91
N LYS A 103 -17.59 -6.67 -10.30
CA LYS A 103 -16.82 -5.56 -9.72
C LYS A 103 -15.67 -5.16 -10.63
N ASN A 104 -15.39 -3.87 -10.71
CA ASN A 104 -14.26 -3.34 -11.47
C ASN A 104 -12.98 -3.51 -10.66
N LEU A 105 -11.93 -3.99 -11.31
CA LEU A 105 -10.60 -4.15 -10.74
C LEU A 105 -9.60 -3.38 -11.59
N THR A 106 -8.63 -2.73 -10.94
CA THR A 106 -7.46 -2.19 -11.63
C THR A 106 -6.27 -3.09 -11.32
N ILE A 107 -5.69 -3.68 -12.36
CA ILE A 107 -4.52 -4.52 -12.27
C ILE A 107 -3.30 -3.64 -12.57
N PHE A 108 -2.37 -3.61 -11.63
CA PHE A 108 -1.09 -2.95 -11.78
C PHE A 108 -0.06 -3.99 -12.23
N VAL A 109 0.47 -3.83 -13.43
CA VAL A 109 1.53 -4.69 -13.95
C VAL A 109 2.87 -4.08 -13.56
N VAL A 110 3.62 -4.82 -12.76
CA VAL A 110 5.00 -4.50 -12.36
C VAL A 110 5.92 -5.40 -13.19
N ALA A 111 6.92 -4.80 -13.84
CA ALA A 111 7.85 -5.54 -14.71
C ALA A 111 8.90 -6.30 -13.90
N ASP A 112 9.43 -5.67 -12.84
CA ASP A 112 10.44 -6.23 -11.95
C ASP A 112 10.00 -6.02 -10.50
N TYR A 113 9.68 -7.12 -9.82
CA TYR A 113 9.22 -7.12 -8.43
C TYR A 113 10.35 -6.95 -7.42
N ASP A 114 11.60 -7.22 -7.82
CA ASP A 114 12.78 -7.10 -6.97
C ASP A 114 13.36 -5.68 -6.97
N ASN A 115 13.02 -4.87 -7.98
CA ASN A 115 13.53 -3.51 -8.15
C ASN A 115 12.41 -2.46 -8.25
N ILE A 116 11.48 -2.49 -7.30
CA ILE A 116 10.47 -1.44 -7.16
C ILE A 116 11.08 -0.26 -6.40
N ARG A 117 11.23 0.89 -7.05
CA ARG A 117 11.86 2.09 -6.48
C ARG A 117 10.85 3.03 -5.86
N VAL A 118 9.70 3.21 -6.50
CA VAL A 118 8.65 4.16 -6.10
C VAL A 118 7.35 3.42 -5.82
N ASN A 119 6.57 3.85 -4.82
CA ASN A 119 5.32 3.22 -4.38
C ASN A 119 5.51 1.71 -4.14
N ARG A 120 6.52 1.36 -3.33
CA ARG A 120 6.87 -0.02 -3.02
C ARG A 120 5.68 -0.75 -2.42
N VAL A 121 5.57 -2.01 -2.81
CA VAL A 121 4.55 -2.93 -2.32
C VAL A 121 5.26 -4.10 -1.65
N ALA A 122 4.69 -4.57 -0.55
CA ALA A 122 5.20 -5.71 0.20
C ALA A 122 4.21 -6.87 0.11
N SER A 123 4.74 -8.09 0.03
CA SER A 123 3.92 -9.30 0.13
C SER A 123 3.51 -9.52 1.59
N GLU A 124 2.23 -9.72 1.84
CA GLU A 124 1.72 -10.13 3.15
C GLU A 124 1.55 -11.66 3.24
N SER A 125 1.19 -12.30 2.12
CA SER A 125 0.98 -13.74 2.04
C SER A 125 1.11 -14.24 0.61
N GLY A 126 1.49 -15.51 0.45
CA GLY A 126 1.74 -16.12 -0.86
C GLY A 126 3.18 -15.95 -1.35
N ALA A 127 3.44 -16.41 -2.57
CA ALA A 127 4.75 -16.33 -3.19
C ALA A 127 5.05 -14.90 -3.68
N TRP A 128 6.32 -14.48 -3.54
CA TRP A 128 6.83 -13.21 -4.05
C TRP A 128 8.17 -13.43 -4.76
N PRO A 129 8.33 -13.02 -6.03
CA PRO A 129 7.29 -12.57 -6.96
C PRO A 129 6.21 -13.65 -7.22
N PRO A 130 5.02 -13.26 -7.70
CA PRO A 130 3.99 -14.23 -8.03
C PRO A 130 4.44 -15.14 -9.19
N PRO A 131 4.21 -16.47 -9.11
CA PRO A 131 4.41 -17.41 -10.21
C PRO A 131 3.60 -17.05 -11.47
N GLU A 132 3.93 -17.70 -12.60
CA GLU A 132 3.17 -17.52 -13.83
C GLU A 132 1.68 -17.83 -13.63
N HIS A 133 0.81 -17.01 -14.24
CA HIS A 133 -0.66 -17.09 -14.14
C HIS A 133 -1.24 -16.80 -12.75
N GLU A 134 -0.42 -16.37 -11.78
CA GLU A 134 -0.89 -15.87 -10.49
C GLU A 134 -0.90 -14.34 -10.46
N ILE A 135 -1.79 -13.78 -9.64
CA ILE A 135 -1.87 -12.35 -9.40
C ILE A 135 -1.89 -12.09 -7.90
N LEU A 136 -1.24 -11.00 -7.49
CA LEU A 136 -1.33 -10.53 -6.12
C LEU A 136 -2.55 -9.61 -5.98
N ILE A 137 -3.33 -9.83 -4.93
CA ILE A 137 -4.50 -9.04 -4.61
C ILE A 137 -4.20 -8.22 -3.37
N GLU A 138 -4.56 -6.94 -3.41
CA GLU A 138 -4.44 -6.05 -2.25
C GLU A 138 -5.35 -6.54 -1.12
N ARG A 139 -4.85 -6.52 0.12
CA ARG A 139 -5.54 -7.09 1.29
C ARG A 139 -6.96 -6.55 1.46
N ALA A 140 -7.16 -5.23 1.34
CA ALA A 140 -8.48 -4.63 1.49
C ALA A 140 -9.43 -4.95 0.31
N ALA A 141 -8.91 -5.39 -0.83
CA ALA A 141 -9.72 -5.87 -1.95
C ALA A 141 -10.30 -7.28 -1.73
N LEU A 142 -9.64 -8.16 -0.98
CA LEU A 142 -10.12 -9.53 -0.71
C LEU A 142 -11.57 -9.62 -0.19
N PRO A 143 -11.98 -8.88 0.88
CA PRO A 143 -13.36 -8.91 1.34
C PRO A 143 -14.35 -8.31 0.33
N VAL A 144 -13.90 -7.39 -0.54
CA VAL A 144 -14.75 -6.77 -1.56
C VAL A 144 -15.07 -7.75 -2.68
N ILE A 145 -14.10 -8.56 -3.10
CA ILE A 145 -14.29 -9.56 -4.17
C ILE A 145 -14.76 -10.92 -3.64
N GLU A 146 -14.92 -11.06 -2.32
CA GLU A 146 -15.35 -12.29 -1.64
C GLU A 146 -14.40 -13.49 -1.91
N ALA A 147 -13.11 -13.21 -2.08
CA ALA A 147 -12.09 -14.21 -2.41
C ALA A 147 -11.14 -14.48 -1.23
N GLN A 148 -10.53 -15.66 -1.23
CA GLN A 148 -9.47 -16.04 -0.30
C GLN A 148 -8.15 -16.28 -1.04
N VAL A 149 -7.03 -16.22 -0.31
CA VAL A 149 -5.72 -16.52 -0.89
C VAL A 149 -5.70 -17.98 -1.37
N GLY A 150 -5.32 -18.18 -2.62
CA GLY A 150 -5.36 -19.49 -3.29
C GLY A 150 -6.67 -19.81 -4.02
N ASP A 151 -7.70 -18.94 -3.93
CA ASP A 151 -8.88 -19.08 -4.79
C ASP A 151 -8.50 -18.81 -6.26
N MET A 152 -8.88 -19.72 -7.15
CA MET A 152 -8.77 -19.50 -8.59
C MET A 152 -9.82 -18.46 -9.01
N GLY A 153 -9.36 -17.33 -9.53
CA GLY A 153 -10.25 -16.36 -10.16
C GLY A 153 -10.94 -16.95 -11.40
N PRO A 154 -12.09 -16.41 -11.84
CA PRO A 154 -12.69 -16.84 -13.10
C PRO A 154 -11.68 -16.63 -14.23
N ASP A 155 -11.50 -17.67 -15.03
CA ASP A 155 -10.52 -17.90 -16.11
C ASP A 155 -10.64 -16.91 -17.31
N GLN A 156 -11.25 -15.75 -17.07
CA GLN A 156 -11.69 -14.80 -18.09
C GLN A 156 -11.14 -13.42 -17.80
N ILE A 157 -9.81 -13.29 -17.81
CA ILE A 157 -9.19 -12.01 -18.17
C ILE A 157 -9.50 -11.83 -19.67
N PRO A 158 -10.27 -10.81 -20.09
CA PRO A 158 -10.67 -10.69 -21.49
C PRO A 158 -9.44 -10.66 -22.39
N GLN A 159 -9.35 -11.64 -23.30
CA GLN A 159 -8.27 -11.83 -24.28
C GLN A 159 -8.02 -10.62 -25.20
N ARG A 160 -8.85 -9.56 -25.12
CA ARG A 160 -8.57 -8.26 -25.71
C ARG A 160 -7.36 -7.56 -25.10
N CYS A 161 -6.86 -8.02 -23.95
CA CYS A 161 -5.56 -7.66 -23.39
C CYS A 161 -4.44 -8.59 -23.89
N ARG A 162 -4.42 -8.93 -25.18
CA ARG A 162 -3.19 -9.41 -25.80
C ARG A 162 -2.19 -8.26 -25.71
N ALA A 163 -1.17 -8.40 -24.85
CA ALA A 163 0.00 -7.54 -24.86
C ALA A 163 0.60 -7.64 -26.27
N GLN A 164 0.19 -6.75 -27.16
CA GLN A 164 0.76 -6.59 -28.48
C GLN A 164 2.03 -5.75 -28.32
N GLY A 165 2.95 -6.26 -27.51
CA GLY A 165 4.35 -5.83 -27.55
C GLY A 165 4.97 -6.48 -28.78
N PRO A 166 5.78 -5.76 -29.57
CA PRO A 166 6.52 -6.37 -30.65
C PRO A 166 7.54 -7.32 -30.03
N HIS A 167 7.19 -8.61 -30.01
CA HIS A 167 8.15 -9.68 -29.79
C HIS A 167 9.04 -9.72 -31.04
N ARG A 168 10.01 -8.79 -31.13
CA ARG A 168 11.14 -8.94 -32.07
C ARG A 168 11.93 -10.13 -31.56
N ARG A 169 11.59 -11.31 -32.06
CA ARG A 169 12.53 -12.44 -32.11
C ARG A 169 13.76 -11.91 -32.82
N GLY A 170 14.83 -11.68 -32.05
CA GLY A 170 16.19 -11.50 -32.57
C GLY A 170 16.62 -12.77 -33.27
N GLY A 171 16.12 -12.98 -34.48
CA GLY A 171 16.62 -13.99 -35.41
C GLY A 171 17.94 -13.48 -35.98
N ILE A 172 19.05 -13.83 -35.32
CA ILE A 172 20.39 -13.74 -35.90
C ILE A 172 20.42 -14.77 -37.05
N ARG A 173 20.06 -14.32 -38.26
CA ARG A 173 20.47 -14.99 -39.50
C ARG A 173 21.71 -14.27 -40.01
N SER A 174 22.87 -14.74 -39.57
CA SER A 174 24.13 -14.51 -40.28
C SER A 174 24.02 -15.15 -41.66
N ARG A 175 24.00 -14.30 -42.69
CA ARG A 175 24.12 -14.73 -44.09
C ARG A 175 25.54 -15.30 -44.31
N PRO A 176 25.69 -16.41 -45.05
CA PRO A 176 26.99 -16.92 -45.42
C PRO A 176 27.61 -16.03 -46.51
N THR A 177 28.81 -15.52 -46.25
CA THR A 177 29.68 -14.93 -47.26
C THR A 177 30.17 -16.04 -48.18
N ALA A 178 29.54 -16.15 -49.35
CA ALA A 178 30.07 -16.91 -50.47
C ALA A 178 31.15 -16.08 -51.18
N ARG A 179 32.24 -16.78 -51.48
CA ARG A 179 33.45 -16.34 -52.18
C ARG A 179 33.23 -16.35 -53.70
N ALA A 180 34.10 -15.62 -54.41
CA ALA A 180 34.44 -15.66 -55.86
C ALA A 180 33.83 -14.55 -56.73
N ASN A 181 34.63 -13.55 -57.09
CA ASN A 181 35.52 -13.60 -58.25
C ASN A 181 36.72 -12.66 -58.04
#